data_AF-A0A1B6JIZ1-F1
#
_entry.id   AF-A0A1B6JIZ1-F1
#
_cell.length_a   1.000
_cell.length_b   1.000
_cell.length_c   1.000
_cell.angle_alpha   90.00
_cell.angle_beta   90.00
_cell.angle_gamma   90.00
#
_symmetry.space_group_name_H-M   'P 1'
#
loop_
_entity.id
_entity.type
_entity.pdbx_description
1 polymer ?
#
loop_
_entity_poly.entity_id
_entity_poly.type
_entity_poly.pdbx_seq_one_letter_code
_entity_poly.pdbx_strand_id
1 'polypeptide(L)'
;MASLYILLVLAIFSVLRVEATGKCNPDIIRKIQTTNNCPWGVLAKLNKMGVFTQAVLPAAEVPDVVKCWSGSVDFRFGPFSRAHANIYFKDGSVKRVGYNQMELFCGQVNESFEGANYKIYFLNIDDTSACYYRCQDDDNAAGEDFGGCVIPVSKVGDPTAQAAIATCKQSLADVGVTTQLQDLQLCTK
;
A
#
# COMPACT_ATOMS: atom_id res chain seq x y z
N MET A 1 -4.18 51.88 -40.75
CA MET A 1 -5.18 51.00 -40.10
C MET A 1 -4.76 49.57 -40.35
N ALA A 2 -4.07 48.96 -39.39
CA ALA A 2 -3.67 47.56 -39.48
C ALA A 2 -4.33 46.82 -38.30
N SER A 3 -5.28 45.95 -38.64
CA SER A 3 -6.10 45.23 -37.69
C SER A 3 -5.30 44.18 -36.92
N LEU A 4 -5.58 44.20 -35.63
CA LEU A 4 -5.20 43.30 -34.56
C LEU A 4 -5.63 41.85 -34.87
N TYR A 5 -4.70 40.89 -34.85
CA TYR A 5 -5.00 39.47 -34.69
C TYR A 5 -4.24 38.95 -33.47
N ILE A 6 -4.84 39.12 -32.28
CA ILE A 6 -4.43 38.41 -31.08
C ILE A 6 -4.93 36.98 -31.25
N LEU A 7 -4.04 36.09 -31.69
CA LEU A 7 -4.23 34.64 -31.59
C LEU A 7 -4.09 34.26 -30.12
N LEU A 8 -5.21 34.36 -29.40
CA LEU A 8 -5.39 33.82 -28.07
C LEU A 8 -5.40 32.29 -28.19
N VAL A 9 -4.21 31.68 -28.26
CA VAL A 9 -4.06 30.23 -28.09
C VAL A 9 -4.25 29.95 -26.60
N LEU A 10 -5.52 29.90 -26.18
CA LEU A 10 -5.89 29.21 -24.95
C LEU A 10 -5.51 27.74 -25.18
N ALA A 11 -4.36 27.33 -24.67
CA ALA A 11 -4.06 25.92 -24.49
C ALA A 11 -5.04 25.41 -23.43
N ILE A 12 -6.14 24.86 -23.92
CA ILE A 12 -7.09 24.02 -23.19
C ILE A 12 -6.28 22.81 -22.68
N PHE A 13 -5.57 22.97 -21.57
CA PHE A 13 -5.12 21.87 -20.71
C PHE A 13 -6.26 21.44 -19.78
N SER A 14 -7.47 21.40 -20.33
CA SER A 14 -8.64 20.84 -19.67
C SER A 14 -8.60 19.33 -19.86
N VAL A 15 -8.27 18.65 -18.77
CA VAL A 15 -8.85 17.35 -18.42
C VAL A 15 -8.59 16.23 -19.43
N LEU A 16 -7.35 15.72 -19.43
CA LEU A 16 -7.17 14.28 -19.55
C LEU A 16 -6.84 13.74 -18.15
N ARG A 17 -7.78 13.92 -17.20
CA ARG A 17 -7.95 12.87 -16.20
C ARG A 17 -8.46 11.68 -16.99
N VAL A 18 -7.58 10.75 -17.33
CA VAL A 18 -8.03 9.40 -17.61
C VAL A 18 -8.70 8.96 -16.32
N GLU A 19 -10.03 9.01 -16.29
CA GLU A 19 -10.83 8.38 -15.25
C GLU A 19 -10.65 6.87 -15.41
N ALA A 20 -9.51 6.35 -14.95
CA ALA A 20 -9.42 4.99 -14.47
C ALA A 20 -10.30 4.96 -13.21
N THR A 21 -11.61 4.80 -13.39
CA THR A 21 -12.58 4.76 -12.31
C THR A 21 -12.27 3.57 -11.40
N GLY A 22 -11.47 3.82 -10.35
CA GLY A 22 -11.82 3.64 -8.94
C GLY A 22 -12.43 2.31 -8.51
N LYS A 23 -12.13 1.20 -9.18
CA LYS A 23 -12.61 -0.13 -8.79
C LYS A 23 -11.47 -1.12 -8.78
N CYS A 24 -11.32 -1.80 -7.64
CA CYS A 24 -10.40 -2.91 -7.47
C CYS A 24 -10.44 -3.87 -8.66
N ASN A 25 -9.27 -4.26 -9.16
CA ASN A 25 -9.19 -5.20 -10.28
C ASN A 25 -9.71 -6.59 -9.85
N PRO A 26 -10.86 -7.05 -10.40
CA PRO A 26 -11.50 -8.28 -9.95
C PRO A 26 -10.69 -9.54 -10.33
N ASP A 27 -9.89 -9.48 -11.40
CA ASP A 27 -9.05 -10.59 -11.81
C ASP A 27 -7.87 -10.79 -10.85
N ILE A 28 -7.27 -9.69 -10.39
CA ILE A 28 -6.23 -9.73 -9.34
C ILE A 28 -6.82 -10.30 -8.05
N ILE A 29 -7.96 -9.78 -7.59
CA ILE A 29 -8.62 -10.26 -6.37
C ILE A 29 -8.94 -11.76 -6.47
N ARG A 30 -9.53 -12.21 -7.59
CA ARG A 30 -9.85 -13.62 -7.80
C ARG A 30 -8.59 -14.48 -7.73
N LYS A 31 -7.50 -14.07 -8.40
CA LYS A 31 -6.22 -14.79 -8.35
C LYS A 31 -5.68 -14.88 -6.93
N ILE A 32 -5.66 -13.76 -6.18
CA ILE A 32 -5.25 -13.74 -4.77
C ILE A 32 -6.07 -14.73 -3.96
N GLN A 33 -7.41 -14.69 -4.06
CA GLN A 33 -8.29 -15.58 -3.31
C GLN A 33 -8.08 -17.07 -3.65
N THR A 34 -7.68 -17.38 -4.88
CA THR A 34 -7.37 -18.76 -5.30
C THR A 34 -6.00 -19.25 -4.86
N THR A 35 -5.03 -18.35 -4.62
CA THR A 35 -3.63 -18.71 -4.33
C THR A 35 -3.21 -18.47 -2.88
N ASN A 36 -3.88 -17.57 -2.15
CA ASN A 36 -3.40 -17.08 -0.85
C ASN A 36 -3.62 -18.04 0.33
N ASN A 37 -4.11 -19.27 0.11
CA ASN A 37 -4.50 -20.21 1.16
C ASN A 37 -5.45 -19.60 2.22
N CYS A 38 -6.12 -18.49 1.90
CA CYS A 38 -7.09 -17.82 2.76
C CYS A 38 -6.52 -17.53 4.17
N PRO A 39 -5.58 -16.58 4.34
CA PRO A 39 -4.93 -16.38 5.63
C PRO A 39 -5.90 -15.70 6.61
N TRP A 40 -5.94 -16.20 7.85
CA TRP A 40 -6.77 -15.64 8.93
C TRP A 40 -5.90 -15.07 10.04
N GLY A 41 -6.50 -14.20 10.86
CA GLY A 41 -5.83 -13.51 11.95
C GLY A 41 -4.81 -12.50 11.44
N VAL A 42 -5.06 -11.87 10.29
CA VAL A 42 -4.13 -10.91 9.66
C VAL A 42 -3.76 -9.81 10.63
N LEU A 43 -4.75 -9.19 11.30
CA LEU A 43 -4.49 -8.09 12.23
C LEU A 43 -3.69 -8.56 13.45
N ALA A 44 -3.93 -9.79 13.92
CA ALA A 44 -3.16 -10.38 15.01
C ALA A 44 -1.71 -10.67 14.60
N LYS A 45 -1.48 -11.15 13.38
CA LYS A 45 -0.14 -11.38 12.83
C LYS A 45 0.62 -10.07 12.64
N LEU A 46 -0.02 -9.04 12.09
CA LEU A 46 0.57 -7.70 11.97
C LEU A 46 0.90 -7.11 13.34
N ASN A 47 0.04 -7.28 14.34
CA ASN A 47 0.33 -6.88 15.72
C ASN A 47 1.56 -7.62 16.28
N LYS A 48 1.65 -8.94 16.04
CA LYS A 48 2.79 -9.78 16.48
C LYS A 48 4.11 -9.40 15.81
N MET A 49 4.09 -8.89 14.57
CA MET A 49 5.29 -8.32 13.92
C MET A 49 5.87 -7.13 14.70
N GLY A 50 5.05 -6.45 15.52
CA GLY A 50 5.42 -5.22 16.19
C GLY A 50 5.51 -4.06 15.22
N VAL A 51 6.59 -3.29 15.29
CA VAL A 51 6.86 -2.22 14.31
C VAL A 51 7.40 -2.86 13.03
N PHE A 52 6.72 -2.62 11.92
CA PHE A 52 7.14 -3.02 10.59
C PHE A 52 7.54 -1.81 9.74
N THR A 53 8.25 -2.04 8.65
CA THR A 53 8.65 -1.03 7.68
C THR A 53 8.24 -1.45 6.27
N GLN A 54 7.93 -0.47 5.42
CA GLN A 54 7.66 -0.76 4.02
C GLN A 54 8.95 -1.09 3.29
N ALA A 55 8.99 -2.28 2.72
CA ALA A 55 10.11 -2.77 1.94
C ALA A 55 9.91 -2.56 0.44
N VAL A 56 8.66 -2.63 -0.03
CA VAL A 56 8.34 -2.55 -1.46
C VAL A 56 7.07 -1.72 -1.67
N LEU A 57 7.15 -0.75 -2.59
CA LEU A 57 6.02 0.00 -3.14
C LEU A 57 6.30 0.39 -4.60
N PRO A 58 5.29 0.78 -5.38
CA PRO A 58 5.51 1.48 -6.64
C PRO A 58 6.26 2.80 -6.46
N ALA A 59 7.04 3.21 -7.46
CA ALA A 59 7.74 4.50 -7.43
C ALA A 59 6.78 5.70 -7.35
N ALA A 60 5.59 5.60 -7.96
CA ALA A 60 4.57 6.65 -7.92
C ALA A 60 4.03 6.91 -6.51
N GLU A 61 4.08 5.92 -5.62
CA GLU A 61 3.57 5.99 -4.23
C GLU A 61 4.64 6.49 -3.24
N VAL A 62 5.86 6.77 -3.72
CA VAL A 62 7.04 7.06 -2.91
C VAL A 62 7.57 8.44 -3.29
N PRO A 63 7.10 9.52 -2.65
CA PRO A 63 7.65 10.85 -2.87
C PRO A 63 9.13 10.89 -2.52
N ASP A 64 9.97 11.54 -3.33
CA ASP A 64 11.42 11.59 -3.11
C ASP A 64 11.82 12.27 -1.79
N VAL A 65 10.93 13.06 -1.18
CA VAL A 65 11.16 13.67 0.14
C VAL A 65 11.08 12.65 1.29
N VAL A 66 10.51 11.46 1.04
CA VAL A 66 10.37 10.42 2.05
C VAL A 66 11.65 9.58 2.13
N LYS A 67 12.11 9.35 3.36
CA LYS A 67 13.23 8.47 3.68
C LYS A 67 12.77 7.03 3.88
N CYS A 68 11.78 6.79 4.74
CA CYS A 68 11.22 5.46 4.97
C CYS A 68 9.82 5.55 5.62
N TRP A 69 9.09 4.44 5.59
CA TRP A 69 7.81 4.28 6.30
C TRP A 69 7.94 3.21 7.36
N SER A 70 7.38 3.47 8.54
CA SER A 70 7.10 2.44 9.53
C SER A 70 5.61 2.37 9.83
N GLY A 71 5.17 1.24 10.35
CA GLY A 71 3.83 1.10 10.89
C GLY A 71 3.76 0.06 11.99
N SER A 72 2.62 0.05 12.67
CA SER A 72 2.27 -0.93 13.69
C SER A 72 0.76 -1.09 13.75
N VAL A 73 0.30 -2.28 14.12
CA VAL A 73 -1.11 -2.56 14.36
C VAL A 73 -1.30 -2.81 15.85
N ASP A 74 -2.27 -2.13 16.46
CA ASP A 74 -2.63 -2.29 17.87
C ASP A 74 -3.24 -3.68 18.13
N PHE A 75 -3.39 -4.04 19.40
CA PHE A 75 -4.08 -5.26 19.77
C PHE A 75 -5.54 -5.21 19.27
N ARG A 76 -6.00 -6.30 18.64
CA ARG A 76 -7.33 -6.35 18.04
C ARG A 76 -8.44 -6.53 19.08
N PHE A 77 -9.61 -5.92 18.83
CA PHE A 77 -10.86 -6.20 19.54
C PHE A 77 -11.87 -6.79 18.56
N GLY A 78 -12.08 -8.11 18.61
CA GLY A 78 -12.86 -8.82 17.60
C GLY A 78 -12.18 -8.74 16.22
N PRO A 79 -12.90 -8.36 15.14
CA PRO A 79 -12.30 -8.14 13.83
C PRO A 79 -11.64 -6.77 13.68
N PHE A 80 -11.70 -5.89 14.69
CA PHE A 80 -11.25 -4.51 14.57
C PHE A 80 -9.87 -4.28 15.17
N SER A 81 -9.08 -3.41 14.56
CA SER A 81 -7.86 -2.86 15.17
C SER A 81 -7.62 -1.42 14.69
N ARG A 82 -6.70 -0.72 15.36
CA ARG A 82 -6.14 0.54 14.90
C ARG A 82 -4.74 0.30 14.37
N ALA A 83 -4.39 0.97 13.28
CA ALA A 83 -3.03 0.96 12.77
C ALA A 83 -2.45 2.37 12.80
N HIS A 84 -1.14 2.44 12.94
CA HIS A 84 -0.39 3.67 12.96
C HIS A 84 0.71 3.57 11.91
N ALA A 85 0.89 4.62 11.12
CA ALA A 85 2.03 4.76 10.22
C ALA A 85 2.83 6.01 10.59
N ASN A 86 4.15 5.90 10.50
CA ASN A 86 5.08 7.03 10.55
C ASN A 86 5.76 7.16 9.20
N ILE A 87 5.69 8.35 8.62
CA ILE A 87 6.43 8.74 7.43
C ILE A 87 7.62 9.57 7.88
N TYR A 88 8.83 9.05 7.69
CA TYR A 88 10.06 9.75 8.03
C TYR A 88 10.56 10.46 6.79
N PHE A 89 10.74 11.78 6.87
CA PHE A 89 11.24 12.59 5.76
C PHE A 89 12.75 12.74 5.82
N LYS A 90 13.36 13.04 4.66
CA LYS A 90 14.81 13.25 4.55
C LYS A 90 15.30 14.47 5.34
N ASP A 91 14.43 15.44 5.63
CA ASP A 91 14.72 16.61 6.47
C ASP A 91 14.70 16.30 7.99
N GLY A 92 14.37 15.06 8.37
CA GLY A 92 14.29 14.60 9.75
C GLY A 92 12.91 14.77 10.41
N SER A 93 11.96 15.41 9.74
CA SER A 93 10.58 15.50 10.22
C SER A 93 9.84 14.16 10.13
N VAL A 94 8.78 14.01 10.91
CA VAL A 94 7.95 12.79 10.95
C VAL A 94 6.48 13.16 10.90
N LYS A 95 5.75 12.60 9.94
CA LYS A 95 4.27 12.65 9.90
C LYS A 95 3.71 11.34 10.45
N ARG A 96 2.79 11.44 11.40
CA ARG A 96 2.05 10.29 11.95
C ARG A 96 0.65 10.24 11.36
N VAL A 97 0.22 9.04 11.00
CA VAL A 97 -1.08 8.79 10.39
C VAL A 97 -1.75 7.62 11.10
N GLY A 98 -3.02 7.75 11.44
CA GLY A 98 -3.81 6.71 12.09
C GLY A 98 -4.88 6.16 11.14
N TYR A 99 -5.11 4.86 11.22
CA TYR A 99 -6.08 4.12 10.42
C TYR A 99 -6.97 3.27 11.30
N ASN A 100 -8.22 3.07 10.90
CA ASN A 100 -9.07 2.03 11.47
C ASN A 100 -9.09 0.84 10.52
N GLN A 101 -8.91 -0.36 11.05
CA GLN A 101 -8.87 -1.58 10.27
C GLN A 101 -9.94 -2.57 10.74
N MET A 102 -10.56 -3.25 9.79
CA MET A 102 -11.49 -4.35 10.03
C MET A 102 -11.06 -5.56 9.20
N GLU A 103 -10.70 -6.64 9.87
CA GLU A 103 -10.44 -7.92 9.24
C GLU A 103 -11.74 -8.52 8.72
N LEU A 104 -11.72 -8.91 7.46
CA LEU A 104 -12.77 -9.64 6.78
C LEU A 104 -12.30 -11.07 6.50
N PHE A 105 -12.96 -11.75 5.58
CA PHE A 105 -12.63 -13.13 5.24
C PHE A 105 -11.39 -13.22 4.33
N CYS A 106 -10.65 -14.33 4.41
CA CYS A 106 -9.63 -14.71 3.43
C CYS A 106 -8.46 -13.72 3.23
N GLY A 107 -7.97 -13.16 4.32
CA GLY A 107 -6.85 -12.22 4.26
C GLY A 107 -7.26 -10.83 3.78
N GLN A 108 -8.56 -10.54 3.70
CA GLN A 108 -9.03 -9.20 3.37
C GLN A 108 -9.10 -8.33 4.63
N VAL A 109 -8.65 -7.09 4.52
CA VAL A 109 -8.79 -6.04 5.54
C VAL A 109 -9.41 -4.82 4.86
N ASN A 110 -10.46 -4.28 5.46
CA ASN A 110 -10.92 -2.94 5.13
C ASN A 110 -10.17 -1.94 6.02
N GLU A 111 -9.61 -0.90 5.40
CA GLU A 111 -8.90 0.17 6.08
C GLU A 111 -9.58 1.51 5.80
N SER A 112 -9.84 2.29 6.86
CA SER A 112 -10.46 3.60 6.74
C SER A 112 -9.50 4.70 7.21
N PHE A 113 -9.36 5.75 6.40
CA PHE A 113 -8.50 6.91 6.66
C PHE A 113 -9.12 8.18 6.09
N GLU A 114 -9.25 9.23 6.90
CA GLU A 114 -9.77 10.55 6.48
C GLU A 114 -11.09 10.50 5.67
N GLY A 115 -11.97 9.55 6.02
CA GLY A 115 -13.26 9.35 5.35
C GLY A 115 -13.22 8.46 4.10
N ALA A 116 -12.02 8.12 3.62
CA ALA A 116 -11.80 7.18 2.53
C ALA A 116 -11.70 5.73 3.03
N ASN A 117 -12.10 4.78 2.18
CA ASN A 117 -12.02 3.34 2.46
C ASN A 117 -11.18 2.62 1.41
N TYR A 118 -10.27 1.77 1.89
CA TYR A 118 -9.38 0.95 1.08
C TYR A 118 -9.59 -0.52 1.41
N LYS A 119 -9.47 -1.38 0.40
CA LYS A 119 -9.44 -2.83 0.58
C LYS A 119 -8.02 -3.31 0.43
N ILE A 120 -7.56 -4.07 1.41
CA ILE A 120 -6.24 -4.69 1.41
C ILE A 120 -6.44 -6.19 1.36
N TYR A 121 -5.82 -6.83 0.38
CA TYR A 121 -5.84 -8.27 0.18
C TYR A 121 -4.45 -8.82 0.45
N PHE A 122 -4.29 -9.60 1.52
CA PHE A 122 -3.02 -10.23 1.85
C PHE A 122 -2.83 -11.51 1.03
N LEU A 123 -1.73 -11.54 0.28
CA LEU A 123 -1.29 -12.70 -0.50
C LEU A 123 -0.58 -13.71 0.42
N ASN A 124 0.26 -13.21 1.31
CA ASN A 124 0.93 -13.99 2.35
C ASN A 124 1.17 -13.11 3.58
N ILE A 125 1.16 -13.74 4.76
CA ILE A 125 1.55 -13.10 6.01
C ILE A 125 2.08 -14.14 7.01
N ASP A 126 3.32 -13.95 7.41
CA ASP A 126 4.07 -14.78 8.36
C ASP A 126 4.90 -13.92 9.32
N ASP A 127 5.84 -14.51 10.07
CA ASP A 127 6.65 -13.76 11.05
C ASP A 127 7.79 -12.93 10.39
N THR A 128 7.96 -13.00 9.07
CA THR A 128 9.04 -12.33 8.32
C THR A 128 8.54 -11.23 7.38
N SER A 129 7.34 -11.38 6.81
CA SER A 129 6.78 -10.40 5.89
C SER A 129 5.26 -10.44 5.83
N ALA A 130 4.67 -9.34 5.36
CA ALA A 130 3.30 -9.33 4.86
C ALA A 130 3.30 -8.78 3.43
N CYS A 131 2.79 -9.58 2.50
CA CYS A 131 2.64 -9.24 1.10
C CYS A 131 1.18 -8.93 0.80
N TYR A 132 0.89 -7.78 0.21
CA TYR A 132 -0.48 -7.32 0.05
C TYR A 132 -0.72 -6.57 -1.26
N TYR A 133 -1.97 -6.58 -1.69
CA TYR A 133 -2.50 -5.71 -2.73
C TYR A 133 -3.53 -4.78 -2.10
N ARG A 134 -3.34 -3.47 -2.22
CA ARG A 134 -4.29 -2.44 -1.81
C ARG A 134 -5.01 -1.92 -3.03
N CYS A 135 -6.31 -1.79 -2.92
CA CYS A 135 -7.12 -1.17 -3.94
C CYS A 135 -8.20 -0.27 -3.34
N GLN A 136 -8.71 0.59 -4.19
CA GLN A 136 -9.75 1.55 -3.88
C GLN A 136 -11.10 1.07 -4.42
N ASP A 137 -12.14 1.14 -3.58
CA ASP A 137 -13.53 0.81 -3.96
C ASP A 137 -14.50 1.98 -3.70
N ASP A 138 -13.96 3.14 -3.38
CA ASP A 138 -14.70 4.37 -3.07
C ASP A 138 -14.24 5.46 -4.04
N ASP A 139 -15.17 6.12 -4.74
CA ASP A 139 -14.85 7.19 -5.69
C ASP A 139 -14.16 8.40 -5.05
N ASN A 140 -14.21 8.53 -3.71
CA ASN A 140 -13.60 9.64 -2.95
C ASN A 140 -12.21 9.33 -2.39
N ALA A 141 -11.76 8.09 -2.47
CA ALA A 141 -10.44 7.73 -1.99
C ALA A 141 -9.34 8.26 -2.93
N ALA A 142 -8.11 8.37 -2.42
CA ALA A 142 -6.98 8.88 -3.19
C ALA A 142 -5.92 7.80 -3.36
N GLY A 143 -5.25 7.83 -4.52
CA GLY A 143 -4.19 6.91 -4.89
C GLY A 143 -4.63 5.88 -5.92
N GLU A 144 -3.68 5.10 -6.42
CA GLU A 144 -3.94 4.01 -7.36
C GLU A 144 -3.94 2.67 -6.63
N ASP A 145 -4.44 1.64 -7.30
CA ASP A 145 -4.28 0.27 -6.86
C ASP A 145 -2.80 -0.14 -6.91
N PHE A 146 -2.28 -0.74 -5.84
CA PHE A 146 -0.88 -1.16 -5.81
C PHE A 146 -0.61 -2.39 -4.95
N GLY A 147 0.49 -3.08 -5.29
CA GLY A 147 1.09 -4.10 -4.46
C GLY A 147 2.15 -3.53 -3.51
N GLY A 148 2.33 -4.16 -2.35
CA GLY A 148 3.37 -3.79 -1.41
C GLY A 148 3.83 -4.94 -0.51
N CYS A 149 4.95 -4.72 0.15
CA CYS A 149 5.54 -5.66 1.11
C CYS A 149 6.00 -4.92 2.35
N VAL A 150 5.55 -5.36 3.52
CA VAL A 150 6.11 -4.95 4.81
C VAL A 150 6.96 -6.05 5.42
N ILE A 151 7.97 -5.68 6.20
CA ILE A 151 8.74 -6.60 7.06
C ILE A 151 8.87 -6.02 8.47
N PRO A 152 9.04 -6.84 9.52
CA PRO A 152 9.35 -6.34 10.86
C PRO A 152 10.66 -5.54 10.86
N VAL A 153 10.70 -4.40 11.56
CA VAL A 153 11.94 -3.60 11.73
C VAL A 153 13.03 -4.43 12.43
N SER A 154 12.64 -5.36 13.29
CA SER A 154 13.55 -6.32 13.94
C SER A 154 14.21 -7.31 12.97
N LYS A 155 13.79 -7.35 11.70
CA LYS A 155 14.21 -8.31 10.68
C LYS A 155 14.90 -7.66 9.46
N VAL A 156 15.16 -6.35 9.47
CA VAL A 156 15.78 -5.61 8.35
C VAL A 156 17.14 -6.19 7.89
N GLY A 157 17.91 -6.78 8.81
CA GLY A 157 19.19 -7.45 8.50
C GLY A 157 19.10 -8.97 8.32
N ASP A 158 17.91 -9.57 8.39
CA ASP A 158 17.72 -11.02 8.29
C ASP A 158 17.66 -11.44 6.81
N PRO A 159 18.54 -12.34 6.32
CA PRO A 159 18.49 -12.85 4.95
C PRO A 159 17.13 -13.46 4.57
N THR A 160 16.42 -14.03 5.55
CA THR A 160 15.08 -14.60 5.36
C THR A 160 14.07 -13.52 4.97
N ALA A 161 14.17 -12.32 5.57
CA ALA A 161 13.29 -11.21 5.23
C ALA A 161 13.55 -10.70 3.79
N GLN A 162 14.81 -10.71 3.34
CA GLN A 162 15.16 -10.35 1.96
C GLN A 162 14.62 -11.35 0.94
N ALA A 163 14.70 -12.65 1.24
CA ALA A 163 14.07 -13.69 0.43
C ALA A 163 12.53 -13.55 0.40
N ALA A 164 11.92 -13.17 1.52
CA ALA A 164 10.49 -12.93 1.62
C ALA A 164 10.05 -11.71 0.78
N ILE A 165 10.85 -10.63 0.73
CA ILE A 165 10.63 -9.47 -0.15
C ILE A 165 10.62 -9.89 -1.62
N ALA A 166 11.61 -10.65 -2.06
CA ALA A 166 11.67 -11.16 -3.44
C ALA A 166 10.47 -12.04 -3.77
N THR A 167 10.09 -12.94 -2.86
CA THR A 167 8.92 -13.80 -2.99
C THR A 167 7.62 -12.99 -3.07
N CYS A 168 7.51 -11.89 -2.30
CA CYS A 168 6.35 -11.01 -2.39
C CYS A 168 6.24 -10.33 -3.76
N LYS A 169 7.35 -9.77 -4.28
CA LYS A 169 7.37 -9.16 -5.62
C LYS A 169 6.93 -10.16 -6.70
N GLN A 170 7.43 -11.40 -6.64
CA GLN A 170 7.00 -12.45 -7.57
C GLN A 170 5.51 -12.79 -7.41
N SER A 171 5.03 -12.98 -6.17
CA SER A 171 3.62 -13.26 -5.89
C SER A 171 2.69 -12.17 -6.42
N LEU A 172 3.08 -10.89 -6.28
CA LEU A 172 2.33 -9.76 -6.81
C LEU A 172 2.28 -9.77 -8.35
N ALA A 173 3.40 -10.09 -9.01
CA ALA A 173 3.44 -10.25 -10.45
C ALA A 173 2.56 -11.42 -10.93
N ASP A 174 2.59 -12.56 -10.22
CA ASP A 174 1.82 -13.76 -10.56
C ASP A 174 0.30 -13.52 -10.51
N VAL A 175 -0.15 -12.70 -9.55
CA VAL A 175 -1.57 -12.30 -9.46
C VAL A 175 -1.95 -11.19 -10.45
N GLY A 176 -0.99 -10.61 -11.18
CA GLY A 176 -1.22 -9.65 -12.25
C GLY A 176 -1.02 -8.18 -11.86
N VAL A 177 -0.32 -7.89 -10.77
CA VAL A 177 0.14 -6.52 -10.49
C VAL A 177 1.26 -6.19 -11.48
N THR A 178 0.99 -5.23 -12.37
CA THR A 178 1.94 -4.84 -13.44
C THR A 178 2.75 -3.59 -13.12
N THR A 179 2.38 -2.87 -12.06
CA THR A 179 3.07 -1.65 -11.65
C THR A 179 4.50 -1.97 -11.24
N GLN A 180 5.47 -1.18 -11.71
CA GLN A 180 6.88 -1.39 -11.36
C GLN A 180 7.09 -1.15 -9.86
N LEU A 181 7.41 -2.23 -9.15
CA LEU A 181 7.74 -2.23 -7.73
C LEU A 181 9.24 -1.93 -7.53
N GLN A 182 9.55 -1.10 -6.55
CA GLN A 182 10.93 -0.80 -6.15
C GLN A 182 11.16 -1.16 -4.68
N ASP A 183 12.40 -1.54 -4.38
CA ASP A 183 12.85 -1.72 -3.00
C ASP A 183 13.05 -0.35 -2.36
N LEU A 184 12.54 -0.19 -1.14
CA LEU A 184 12.59 1.07 -0.40
C LEU A 184 13.72 1.05 0.62
N GLN A 185 14.15 2.25 1.02
CA GLN A 185 14.95 2.38 2.22
C GLN A 185 14.13 1.95 3.44
N LEU A 186 14.63 0.93 4.13
CA LEU A 186 13.99 0.34 5.31
C LEU A 186 14.23 1.24 6.54
N CYS A 187 13.21 1.41 7.37
CA CYS A 187 13.40 2.02 8.68
C CYS A 187 14.14 1.03 9.60
N THR A 188 15.21 1.49 10.24
CA THR A 188 15.95 0.75 11.27
C THR A 188 15.67 1.34 12.65
N LYS A 189 15.95 0.56 13.70
CA LYS A 189 16.01 1.11 15.07
C LYS A 189 17.13 2.13 15.21
#